data_AF-A0A956YQ41-F1
#
_entry.id   AF-A0A956YQ41-F1
#
_cell.length_a   1.000
_cell.length_b   1.000
_cell.length_c   1.000
_cell.angle_alpha   90.00
_cell.angle_beta   90.00
_cell.angle_gamma   90.00
#
_symmetry.space_group_name_H-M   'P 1'
#
loop_
_entity.id
_entity.type
_entity.pdbx_description
1 polymer ?
#
loop_
_entity_poly.entity_id
_entity_poly.type
_entity_poly.pdbx_seq_one_letter_code
_entity_poly.pdbx_strand_id
1 'polypeptide(L)' 'MTQELQVLIAGESWETTSIHQKGFDIFTTTFYEEGVGPLKSALEQSGHHVTHMPSHIAATKFPTELADLQTY' A
#
# COMPACT_ATOMS: atom_id res chain seq x y z
N MET A 1 16.49 -23.19 6.88
CA MET A 1 15.49 -22.83 5.85
C MET A 1 14.63 -21.76 6.46
N THR A 2 14.55 -20.57 5.87
CA THR A 2 13.58 -19.54 6.26
C THR A 2 12.18 -20.12 6.08
N GLN A 3 11.33 -19.98 7.08
CA GLN A 3 9.93 -20.40 6.99
C GLN A 3 9.21 -19.49 5.98
N GLU A 4 8.43 -20.07 5.07
CA GLU A 4 7.54 -19.30 4.18
C GLU A 4 6.50 -18.56 5.04
N LEU A 5 6.32 -17.27 4.78
CA LEU A 5 5.38 -16.41 5.51
C LEU A 5 4.37 -15.88 4.50
N GLN A 6 3.11 -15.78 4.91
CA GLN A 6 2.14 -14.97 4.19
C GLN A 6 2.09 -13.61 4.89
N VAL A 7 2.37 -12.54 4.15
CA VAL A 7 2.60 -11.21 4.71
C VAL A 7 1.53 -10.27 4.18
N LEU A 8 0.80 -9.61 5.08
CA LEU A 8 -0.08 -8.50 4.74
C LEU A 8 0.67 -7.17 4.95
N ILE A 9 0.86 -6.40 3.89
CA ILE A 9 1.28 -5.00 3.97
C ILE A 9 0.04 -4.13 3.78
N ALA A 10 -0.48 -3.55 4.87
CA ALA A 10 -1.57 -2.59 4.82
C ALA A 10 -1.02 -1.16 4.87
N GLY A 11 -1.20 -0.38 3.80
CA GLY A 11 -0.70 0.99 3.69
C GLY A 11 0.20 1.19 2.47
N GLU A 12 1.26 1.98 2.64
CA GLU A 12 2.25 2.31 1.61
C GLU A 12 1.63 2.78 0.28
N SER A 13 0.54 3.55 0.38
CA SER A 13 -0.08 4.24 -0.76
C SER A 13 -0.68 5.58 -0.34
N TRP A 14 -0.67 6.56 -1.22
CA TRP A 14 -1.24 7.88 -0.95
C TRP A 14 -1.75 8.55 -2.22
N GLU A 15 -2.61 9.54 -2.04
CA GLU A 15 -3.03 10.46 -3.09
C GLU A 15 -2.48 11.85 -2.78
N THR A 16 -1.75 12.43 -3.73
CA THR A 16 -1.23 13.78 -3.65
C THR A 16 -2.08 14.70 -4.50
N THR A 17 -2.81 15.64 -3.89
CA THR A 17 -3.46 16.74 -4.62
C THR A 17 -2.60 17.99 -4.53
N SER A 18 -2.02 18.38 -5.66
CA SER A 18 -1.20 19.59 -5.82
C SER A 18 -2.02 20.71 -6.43
N ILE A 19 -2.00 21.88 -5.79
CA ILE A 19 -2.57 23.11 -6.35
C ILE A 19 -1.42 23.94 -6.91
N HIS A 20 -1.51 24.27 -8.20
CA HIS A 20 -0.54 25.09 -8.88
C HIS A 20 -1.17 26.43 -9.26
N GLN A 21 -0.56 27.52 -8.78
CA GLN A 21 -0.98 28.87 -9.13
C GLN A 21 0.08 29.51 -10.04
N LYS A 22 -0.35 30.02 -11.19
CA LYS A 22 0.50 30.72 -12.16
C LYS A 22 -0.16 32.02 -12.57
N GLY A 23 0.22 33.10 -11.88
CA GLY A 23 -0.39 34.42 -12.08
C GLY A 23 -1.88 34.38 -11.76
N PHE A 24 -2.71 34.55 -12.79
CA PHE A 24 -4.17 34.55 -12.68
C PHE A 24 -4.78 33.14 -12.59
N ASP A 25 -4.07 32.11 -13.08
CA ASP A 25 -4.63 30.77 -13.22
C ASP A 25 -4.31 29.85 -12.03
N ILE A 26 -5.28 29.00 -11.69
CA ILE A 26 -5.12 27.87 -10.78
C ILE A 26 -5.42 26.58 -11.55
N PHE A 27 -4.54 25.60 -11.40
CA PHE A 27 -4.78 24.24 -11.88
C PHE A 27 -4.40 23.23 -10.80
N THR A 28 -5.15 22.13 -10.77
CA THR A 28 -4.95 21.07 -9.79
C THR A 28 -4.43 19.83 -10.49
N THR A 29 -3.47 19.16 -9.87
CA THR A 29 -3.01 17.85 -10.31
C THR A 29 -3.14 16.86 -9.16
N THR A 30 -3.82 15.75 -9.39
CA THR A 30 -3.94 14.66 -8.41
C THR A 30 -3.21 13.43 -8.93
N PHE A 31 -2.38 12.84 -8.09
CA PHE A 31 -1.63 11.62 -8.40
C PHE A 31 -1.82 10.59 -7.29
N TYR A 32 -1.91 9.32 -7.68
CA TYR A 32 -1.84 8.18 -6.77
C TYR A 32 -0.46 7.54 -6.87
N GLU A 33 0.10 7.19 -5.72
CA GLU A 33 1.44 6.61 -5.61
C GLU A 33 1.43 5.46 -4.60
N GLU A 34 2.31 4.48 -4.83
CA GLU A 34 2.55 3.35 -3.94
C GLU A 34 4.05 3.25 -3.61
N GLY A 35 4.38 3.21 -2.32
CA GLY A 35 5.74 3.07 -1.79
C GLY A 35 6.17 1.62 -1.55
N VAL A 36 5.25 0.66 -1.71
CA VAL A 36 5.43 -0.73 -1.26
C VAL A 36 6.51 -1.52 -2.04
N GLY A 37 6.85 -1.08 -3.25
CA GLY A 37 7.64 -1.83 -4.23
C GLY A 37 8.93 -2.45 -3.68
N PRO A 38 9.85 -1.67 -3.07
CA PRO A 38 11.11 -2.20 -2.54
C PRO A 38 10.94 -3.24 -1.44
N LEU A 39 10.04 -2.98 -0.47
CA LEU A 39 9.79 -3.90 0.65
C LEU A 39 9.14 -5.20 0.18
N LYS A 40 8.10 -5.09 -0.66
CA LYS A 40 7.43 -6.25 -1.26
C LYS A 40 8.43 -7.11 -2.05
N SER A 41 9.24 -6.47 -2.88
CA SER A 41 10.25 -7.17 -3.69
C SER A 41 11.26 -7.91 -2.82
N ALA A 42 11.74 -7.31 -1.72
CA ALA A 42 12.69 -7.96 -0.81
C ALA A 42 12.09 -9.18 -0.10
N LEU A 43 10.82 -9.10 0.32
CA LEU A 43 10.09 -10.19 0.96
C LEU A 43 9.82 -11.33 -0.03
N GLU A 44 9.37 -11.02 -1.24
CA GLU A 44 9.12 -12.01 -2.29
C GLU A 44 10.42 -12.71 -2.72
N GLN A 45 11.53 -11.98 -2.86
CA GLN A 45 12.86 -12.54 -3.13
C GLN A 45 13.37 -13.44 -2.00
N SER A 46 12.92 -13.20 -0.76
CA SER A 46 13.25 -14.04 0.40
C SER A 46 12.36 -15.30 0.50
N GLY A 47 11.42 -15.49 -0.43
CA GLY A 47 10.55 -16.66 -0.50
C GLY A 47 9.24 -16.51 0.31
N HIS A 48 8.82 -15.29 0.62
CA HIS A 48 7.54 -15.02 1.29
C HIS A 48 6.46 -14.59 0.30
N HIS A 49 5.19 -14.87 0.60
CA HIS A 49 4.07 -14.38 -0.17
C HIS A 49 3.58 -13.05 0.40
N VAL A 50 3.44 -12.02 -0.44
CA VAL A 50 3.03 -10.68 0.03
C VAL A 50 1.69 -10.28 -0.59
N THR A 51 0.70 -10.04 0.28
CA THR A 51 -0.53 -9.33 -0.08
C THR A 51 -0.36 -7.86 0.28
N HIS A 52 -0.52 -6.97 -0.71
CA HIS A 52 -0.54 -5.52 -0.48
C HIS A 52 -1.98 -5.01 -0.47
N MET A 53 -2.30 -4.26 0.58
CA MET A 53 -3.58 -3.60 0.77
C MET A 53 -3.32 -2.09 0.85
N PRO A 54 -3.54 -1.34 -0.24
CA PRO A 54 -3.38 0.12 -0.24
C PRO A 54 -4.17 0.81 0.88
N SER A 55 -3.70 1.95 1.36
CA SER A 55 -4.29 2.73 2.45
C SER A 55 -5.79 2.98 2.29
N HIS A 56 -6.25 3.33 1.08
CA HIS A 56 -7.67 3.59 0.82
C HIS A 56 -8.52 2.31 0.86
N ILE A 57 -7.95 1.14 0.57
CA ILE A 57 -8.60 -0.16 0.73
C ILE A 57 -8.57 -0.59 2.20
N ALA A 58 -7.42 -0.45 2.87
CA ALA A 58 -7.26 -0.77 4.29
C ALA A 58 -8.27 -0.03 5.16
N ALA A 59 -8.56 1.24 4.84
CA ALA A 59 -9.57 2.02 5.55
C ALA A 59 -10.97 1.38 5.60
N THR A 60 -11.32 0.48 4.65
CA THR A 60 -12.66 -0.10 4.55
C THR A 60 -12.71 -1.63 4.54
N LYS A 61 -11.57 -2.29 4.27
CA LYS A 61 -11.46 -3.74 4.06
C LYS A 61 -10.40 -4.40 4.94
N PHE A 62 -9.79 -3.67 5.88
CA PHE A 62 -8.84 -4.28 6.80
C PHE A 62 -9.53 -5.38 7.63
N PRO A 63 -8.95 -6.58 7.75
CA PRO A 63 -9.54 -7.66 8.53
C PRO A 63 -9.63 -7.28 10.01
N THR A 64 -10.81 -7.44 10.59
CA THR A 64 -11.07 -7.12 12.00
C THR A 64 -11.18 -8.35 12.90
N GLU A 65 -11.30 -9.53 12.29
CA GLU A 65 -11.39 -10.80 13.00
C GLU A 65 -10.04 -11.53 12.96
N LEU A 66 -9.70 -12.19 14.07
CA LEU A 66 -8.44 -12.94 14.18
C LEU A 66 -8.34 -14.06 13.13
N ALA A 67 -9.45 -14.73 12.82
CA ALA A 67 -9.47 -15.81 11.85
C ALA A 67 -9.06 -15.33 10.45
N ASP A 68 -9.47 -14.12 10.06
CA ASP A 68 -9.10 -13.54 8.78
C ASP A 68 -7.63 -13.10 8.76
N LEU A 69 -7.13 -12.57 9.88
CA LEU A 69 -5.71 -12.22 10.02
C LEU A 69 -4.81 -13.45 9.95
N GLN A 70 -5.24 -14.60 10.47
CA GLN A 70 -4.50 -15.87 10.44
C GLN A 70 -4.40 -16.50 9.04
N THR A 71 -5.08 -15.94 8.03
CA THR A 71 -4.90 -16.35 6.62
C THR A 71 -3.60 -15.82 6.02
N TYR A 72 -2.97 -14.86 6.69
CA TYR A 72 -1.63 -14.37 6.47
C TYR A 72 -0.72 -14.95 7.59
#